data_AF-A0A974Z992-F1
#
_entry.id   AF-A0A974Z992-F1
#
_cell.length_a   1.000
_cell.length_b   1.000
_cell.length_c   1.000
_cell.angle_alpha   90.00
_cell.angle_beta   90.00
_cell.angle_gamma   90.00
#
_symmetry.space_group_name_H-M   'P 1'
#
loop_
_entity.id
_entity.type
_entity.pdbx_description
1 polymer ?
#
loop_
_entity_poly.entity_id
_entity_poly.type
_entity_poly.pdbx_seq_one_letter_code
_entity_poly.pdbx_strand_id
1 'polypeptide(L)'
;MRPTIEDQLSGAQRLLDDVATDSGLSQDSRENLTNVRRLLTQIGRSWATLLPFYAQDNAALTRLLTRHGVPVADDEPAGYDLAAAATRNAELRAHLSHVITNLPPDGTAARREITEYLIRRIATDPS
;
A
#
# COMPACT_ATOMS: atom_id res chain seq x y z
N MET A 1 3.47 24.36 1.93
CA MET A 1 3.59 22.95 1.54
C MET A 1 3.42 22.11 2.80
N ARG A 2 2.52 21.12 2.84
CA ARG A 2 2.35 20.24 4.01
C ARG A 2 3.42 19.13 3.96
N PRO A 3 4.07 18.78 5.07
CA PRO A 3 5.09 17.74 5.09
C PRO A 3 4.49 16.37 4.76
N THR A 4 5.23 15.57 4.00
CA THR A 4 4.87 14.18 3.66
C THR A 4 5.12 13.25 4.85
N ILE A 5 4.61 12.01 4.78
CA ILE A 5 4.94 10.98 5.77
C ILE A 5 6.43 10.65 5.77
N GLU A 6 7.07 10.69 4.60
CA GLU A 6 8.53 10.50 4.47
C GLU A 6 9.30 11.61 5.18
N ASP A 7 8.84 12.87 5.07
CA ASP A 7 9.41 14.01 5.80
C ASP A 7 9.26 13.83 7.31
N GLN A 8 8.10 13.35 7.77
CA GLN A 8 7.82 13.12 9.19
C GLN A 8 8.65 11.96 9.76
N LEU A 9 8.78 10.85 9.03
CA LEU A 9 9.62 9.71 9.43
C LEU A 9 11.10 10.10 9.47
N SER A 10 11.56 10.86 8.49
CA SER A 10 12.93 11.39 8.47
C SER A 10 13.18 12.39 9.60
N GLY A 11 12.17 13.20 9.95
CA GLY A 11 12.21 14.08 11.12
C GLY A 11 12.31 13.31 12.43
N ALA A 12 11.47 12.28 12.61
CA ALA A 12 11.49 11.43 13.79
C ALA A 12 12.83 10.69 13.95
N GLN A 13 13.39 10.17 12.86
CA GLN A 13 14.72 9.52 12.89
C GLN A 13 15.81 10.49 13.37
N ARG A 14 15.83 11.73 12.86
CA ARG A 14 16.81 12.74 13.31
C ARG A 14 16.69 13.05 14.80
N LEU A 15 15.47 13.23 15.31
CA LEU A 15 15.26 13.46 16.74
C LEU A 15 15.72 12.27 17.60
N LEU A 16 15.53 11.04 17.13
CA LEU A 16 16.00 9.84 17.82
C LEU A 16 17.53 9.71 17.75
N ASP A 17 18.15 10.12 16.65
CA ASP A 17 19.60 10.15 16.50
C ASP A 17 20.23 11.16 17.47
N ASP A 18 19.61 12.32 17.66
CA ASP A 18 20.04 13.32 18.65
C ASP A 18 19.98 12.73 20.07
N VAL A 19 18.85 12.10 20.44
CA VAL A 19 18.69 11.43 21.75
C VAL A 19 19.70 10.29 21.92
N ALA A 20 20.08 9.58 20.85
CA ALA A 20 21.05 8.49 20.89
C ALA A 20 22.44 8.95 21.37
N THR A 21 22.77 10.22 21.19
CA THR A 21 24.06 10.79 21.62
C THR A 21 24.12 11.08 23.12
N ASP A 22 22.99 11.00 23.82
CA ASP A 22 22.94 11.26 25.27
C ASP A 22 23.61 10.14 26.06
N SER A 23 24.75 10.48 26.66
CA SER A 23 25.53 9.61 27.54
C SER A 23 24.77 9.17 28.80
N GLY A 24 23.73 9.90 29.20
CA GLY A 24 22.89 9.63 30.38
C GLY A 24 21.86 8.51 30.18
N LEU A 25 21.68 8.00 28.97
CA LEU A 25 20.73 6.91 28.72
C LEU A 25 21.15 5.61 29.41
N SER A 26 20.18 4.95 30.06
CA SER A 26 20.34 3.58 30.54
C SER A 26 20.51 2.60 29.37
N GLN A 27 21.04 1.40 29.65
CA GLN A 27 21.18 0.35 28.64
C GLN A 27 19.82 0.00 28.02
N ASP A 28 18.80 -0.23 28.83
CA ASP A 28 17.43 -0.53 28.37
C ASP A 28 16.87 0.57 27.45
N SER A 29 17.16 1.84 27.76
CA SER A 29 16.73 2.98 26.94
C SER A 29 17.42 2.98 25.57
N ARG A 30 18.72 2.62 25.51
CA ARG A 30 19.47 2.50 24.25
C ARG A 30 18.98 1.34 23.39
N GLU A 31 18.63 0.22 24.00
CA GLU A 31 18.03 -0.92 23.31
C GLU A 31 16.65 -0.56 22.74
N ASN A 32 15.80 0.10 23.53
CA ASN A 32 14.51 0.62 23.07
C ASN A 32 14.67 1.60 21.91
N LEU A 33 15.61 2.54 22.00
CA LEU A 33 15.90 3.49 20.93
C LEU A 33 16.32 2.79 19.63
N THR A 34 17.18 1.78 19.74
CA THR A 34 17.62 0.95 18.60
C THR A 34 16.43 0.23 17.97
N ASN A 35 15.55 -0.36 18.78
CA ASN A 35 14.35 -1.03 18.31
C ASN A 35 13.38 -0.07 17.60
N VAL A 36 13.14 1.12 18.18
CA VAL A 36 12.29 2.15 17.56
C VAL A 36 12.87 2.61 16.22
N ARG A 37 14.17 2.86 16.14
CA ARG A 37 14.84 3.24 14.86
C ARG A 37 14.70 2.15 13.80
N ARG A 38 14.85 0.88 14.19
CA ARG A 38 14.64 -0.27 13.29
C ARG A 38 13.21 -0.31 12.77
N LEU A 39 12.22 -0.15 13.65
CA LEU A 39 10.80 -0.13 13.28
C LEU A 39 10.47 1.04 12.35
N LEU A 40 10.93 2.25 12.64
CA LEU A 40 10.70 3.42 11.79
C LEU A 40 11.34 3.26 10.41
N THR A 41 12.54 2.69 10.34
CA THR A 41 13.21 2.38 9.06
C THR A 41 12.42 1.36 8.26
N GLN A 42 11.91 0.31 8.91
CA GLN A 42 11.08 -0.69 8.27
C GLN A 42 9.76 -0.07 7.76
N ILE A 43 9.10 0.74 8.58
CA ILE A 43 7.88 1.48 8.20
C ILE A 43 8.16 2.36 6.98
N GLY A 44 9.24 3.15 6.99
CA GLY A 44 9.60 4.01 5.86
C GLY A 44 9.82 3.23 4.56
N ARG A 45 10.52 2.09 4.62
CA ARG A 45 10.73 1.22 3.46
C ARG A 45 9.43 0.62 2.95
N SER A 46 8.60 0.11 3.86
CA SER A 46 7.29 -0.46 3.51
C SER A 46 6.35 0.59 2.94
N TRP A 47 6.38 1.82 3.45
CA TRP A 47 5.53 2.90 2.95
C TRP A 47 5.91 3.33 1.54
N ALA A 48 7.22 3.49 1.29
CA ALA A 48 7.75 3.91 -0.01
C ALA A 48 7.40 2.94 -1.14
N THR A 49 7.16 1.65 -0.84
CA THR A 49 6.79 0.64 -1.84
C THR A 49 5.30 0.34 -1.87
N LEU A 50 4.64 0.21 -0.72
CA LEU A 50 3.25 -0.23 -0.65
C LEU A 50 2.26 0.85 -1.10
N LEU A 51 2.49 2.12 -0.76
CA LEU A 51 1.54 3.17 -1.08
C LEU A 51 1.45 3.42 -2.61
N PRO A 52 2.58 3.55 -3.35
CA PRO A 52 2.50 3.64 -4.81
C PRO A 52 1.90 2.40 -5.45
N PHE A 53 2.20 1.21 -4.89
CA PHE A 53 1.61 -0.04 -5.36
C PHE A 53 0.08 -0.03 -5.22
N TYR A 54 -0.47 0.25 -4.03
CA TYR A 54 -1.91 0.27 -3.83
C TYR A 54 -2.61 1.34 -4.64
N ALA A 55 -2.02 2.53 -4.80
CA ALA A 55 -2.58 3.57 -5.67
C ALA A 55 -2.71 3.07 -7.13
N GLN A 56 -1.64 2.51 -7.69
CA GLN A 56 -1.63 1.99 -9.05
C GLN A 56 -2.56 0.78 -9.23
N ASP A 57 -2.60 -0.13 -8.26
CA ASP A 57 -3.44 -1.33 -8.32
C ASP A 57 -4.93 -0.97 -8.17
N ASN A 58 -5.27 -0.05 -7.26
CA ASN A 58 -6.64 0.44 -7.10
C ASN A 58 -7.15 1.14 -8.36
N ALA A 59 -6.34 2.00 -8.98
CA ALA A 59 -6.68 2.66 -10.24
C ALA A 59 -6.83 1.67 -11.41
N ALA A 60 -5.99 0.61 -11.45
CA ALA A 60 -6.10 -0.44 -12.45
C ALA A 60 -7.35 -1.31 -12.25
N LEU A 61 -7.65 -1.72 -11.01
CA LEU A 61 -8.84 -2.50 -10.66
C LEU A 61 -10.11 -1.74 -10.94
N THR A 62 -10.18 -0.47 -10.55
CA THR A 62 -11.35 0.38 -10.79
C THR A 62 -11.66 0.42 -12.29
N ARG A 63 -10.65 0.72 -13.13
CA ARG A 63 -10.80 0.71 -14.60
C ARG A 63 -11.20 -0.65 -15.17
N LEU A 64 -10.70 -1.75 -14.62
CA LEU A 64 -11.07 -3.10 -15.04
C LEU A 64 -12.54 -3.40 -14.69
N LEU A 65 -12.94 -3.12 -13.45
CA LEU A 65 -14.30 -3.35 -12.95
C LEU A 65 -15.35 -2.48 -13.67
N THR A 66 -15.05 -1.21 -13.91
CA THR A 66 -15.93 -0.31 -14.68
C THR A 66 -16.17 -0.82 -16.10
N ARG A 67 -15.13 -1.35 -16.78
CA ARG A 67 -15.29 -1.93 -18.12
C ARG A 67 -16.15 -3.20 -18.13
N HIS A 68 -16.22 -3.90 -17.00
CA HIS A 68 -17.12 -5.03 -16.79
C HIS A 68 -18.47 -4.64 -16.17
N GLY A 69 -18.81 -3.35 -16.14
CA GLY A 69 -20.11 -2.86 -15.70
C GLY A 69 -20.34 -2.91 -14.19
N VAL A 70 -19.28 -3.12 -13.39
CA VAL A 70 -19.37 -3.05 -11.92
C VAL A 70 -19.23 -1.59 -11.50
N PRO A 71 -20.28 -0.97 -10.90
CA PRO A 71 -20.16 0.37 -10.38
C PRO A 71 -19.27 0.34 -9.14
N VAL A 72 -18.12 0.98 -9.23
CA VAL A 72 -17.20 1.21 -8.12
C VAL A 72 -16.94 2.70 -8.02
N ALA A 73 -17.00 3.23 -6.80
CA ALA A 73 -16.68 4.63 -6.55
C ALA A 73 -15.24 4.93 -6.96
N ASP A 74 -15.03 6.07 -7.63
CA ASP A 74 -13.71 6.57 -8.04
C ASP A 74 -13.05 7.40 -6.92
N ASP A 75 -13.41 7.10 -5.68
CA ASP A 75 -12.91 7.79 -4.51
C ASP A 75 -11.53 7.21 -4.17
N GLU A 76 -10.48 7.80 -4.73
CA GLU A 76 -9.12 7.50 -4.29
C GLU A 76 -8.96 7.94 -2.82
N PRO A 77 -8.52 7.04 -1.92
CA PRO A 77 -8.16 7.42 -0.56
C PRO A 77 -7.13 8.54 -0.58
N ALA A 78 -7.13 9.38 0.45
CA ALA A 78 -6.11 10.41 0.60
C ALA A 78 -4.72 9.78 0.42
N GLY A 79 -3.86 10.38 -0.42
CA GLY A 79 -2.61 9.80 -0.92
C GLY A 79 -1.50 9.54 0.12
N TYR A 80 -1.85 9.52 1.41
CA TYR A 80 -1.00 9.24 2.56
C TYR A 80 -1.71 8.36 3.60
N ASP A 81 -2.81 7.69 3.24
CA ASP A 81 -3.45 6.70 4.12
C ASP A 81 -3.26 5.29 3.54
N LEU A 82 -2.21 4.62 4.01
CA LEU A 82 -1.88 3.25 3.59
C LEU A 82 -2.98 2.25 3.99
N ALA A 83 -3.61 2.44 5.15
CA ALA A 83 -4.63 1.52 5.64
C ALA A 83 -5.91 1.65 4.80
N ALA A 84 -6.31 2.87 4.47
CA ALA A 84 -7.42 3.12 3.56
C ALA A 84 -7.13 2.59 2.14
N ALA A 85 -5.91 2.81 1.62
CA ALA A 85 -5.49 2.30 0.32
C ALA A 85 -5.52 0.77 0.24
N ALA A 86 -5.04 0.08 1.28
CA ALA A 86 -5.09 -1.38 1.39
C ALA A 86 -6.52 -1.91 1.54
N THR A 87 -7.35 -1.25 2.35
CA THR A 87 -8.77 -1.60 2.53
C THR A 87 -9.52 -1.50 1.21
N ARG A 88 -9.32 -0.39 0.48
CA ARG A 88 -9.90 -0.20 -0.85
C ARG A 88 -9.46 -1.27 -1.83
N ASN A 89 -8.18 -1.65 -1.79
CA ASN A 89 -7.67 -2.75 -2.63
C ASN A 89 -8.38 -4.07 -2.33
N ALA A 90 -8.58 -4.39 -1.06
CA ALA A 90 -9.28 -5.60 -0.65
C ALA A 90 -10.74 -5.61 -1.13
N GLU A 91 -11.45 -4.49 -1.04
CA GLU A 91 -12.82 -4.34 -1.56
C GLU A 91 -12.88 -4.55 -3.09
N LEU A 92 -12.02 -3.86 -3.83
CA LEU A 92 -11.95 -3.99 -5.29
C LEU A 92 -11.62 -5.43 -5.71
N ARG A 93 -10.75 -6.12 -4.96
CA ARG A 93 -10.46 -7.55 -5.19
C ARG A 93 -11.64 -8.46 -4.89
N ALA A 94 -12.46 -8.13 -3.88
CA ALA A 94 -13.70 -8.85 -3.60
C ALA A 94 -14.69 -8.71 -4.77
N HIS A 95 -14.82 -7.49 -5.34
CA HIS A 95 -15.61 -7.27 -6.55
C HIS A 95 -15.06 -8.05 -7.75
N LEU A 96 -13.73 -8.06 -7.96
CA LEU A 96 -13.12 -8.83 -9.04
C LEU A 96 -13.40 -10.33 -8.89
N SER A 97 -13.32 -10.86 -7.67
CA SER A 97 -13.64 -12.26 -7.39
C SER A 97 -15.10 -12.60 -7.74
N HIS A 98 -16.03 -11.67 -7.46
CA HIS A 98 -17.41 -11.81 -7.86
C HIS A 98 -17.58 -11.79 -9.39
N VAL A 99 -16.89 -10.89 -10.10
CA VAL A 99 -16.89 -10.87 -11.57
C VAL A 99 -16.40 -12.21 -12.13
N ILE A 100 -15.25 -12.70 -11.65
CA ILE A 100 -14.66 -13.97 -12.10
C ILE A 100 -15.65 -15.13 -11.93
N THR A 101 -16.33 -15.19 -10.78
CA THR A 101 -17.28 -16.27 -10.47
C THR A 101 -18.51 -16.26 -11.38
N ASN A 102 -18.92 -15.07 -11.84
CA ASN A 102 -20.12 -14.90 -12.68
C ASN A 102 -19.79 -14.72 -14.17
N LEU A 103 -18.54 -14.94 -14.59
CA LEU A 103 -18.16 -14.85 -16.00
C LEU A 103 -18.87 -15.93 -16.82
N PRO A 104 -19.56 -15.57 -17.91
CA PRO A 104 -20.23 -16.54 -18.74
C PRO A 104 -19.20 -17.44 -19.48
N PRO A 105 -19.58 -18.66 -19.89
CA PRO A 105 -18.68 -19.64 -20.49
C PRO A 105 -17.93 -19.13 -21.73
N ASP A 106 -18.56 -18.24 -22.49
CA ASP A 106 -18.12 -17.57 -23.72
C ASP A 106 -17.41 -16.23 -23.48
N GLY A 107 -17.19 -15.82 -22.23
CA GLY A 107 -16.48 -14.59 -21.83
C GLY A 107 -14.96 -14.62 -22.06
N THR A 108 -14.48 -15.12 -23.20
CA THR A 108 -13.04 -15.36 -23.47
C THR A 108 -12.22 -14.08 -23.42
N ALA A 109 -12.75 -12.97 -23.92
CA ALA A 109 -12.07 -11.67 -23.89
C ALA A 109 -11.90 -11.15 -22.46
N ALA A 110 -12.97 -11.19 -21.66
CA ALA A 110 -12.94 -10.77 -20.25
C ALA A 110 -12.00 -11.65 -19.41
N ARG A 111 -12.01 -12.97 -19.63
CA ARG A 111 -11.07 -13.89 -18.98
C ARG A 111 -9.63 -13.53 -19.26
N ARG A 112 -9.27 -13.33 -20.54
CA ARG A 112 -7.91 -12.95 -20.93
C ARG A 112 -7.47 -11.67 -20.22
N GLU A 113 -8.33 -10.67 -20.22
CA GLU A 113 -8.00 -9.36 -19.63
C GLU A 113 -7.81 -9.42 -18.11
N ILE A 114 -8.68 -10.16 -17.42
CA ILE A 114 -8.54 -10.41 -15.98
C ILE A 114 -7.27 -11.21 -15.70
N THR A 115 -6.94 -12.21 -16.53
CA THR A 115 -5.69 -12.98 -16.41
C THR A 115 -4.46 -12.10 -16.58
N GLU A 116 -4.43 -11.23 -17.59
CA GLU A 116 -3.33 -10.27 -17.81
C GLU A 116 -3.15 -9.33 -16.61
N TYR A 117 -4.25 -8.83 -16.06
CA TYR A 117 -4.23 -8.02 -14.85
C TYR A 117 -3.63 -8.80 -13.66
N LEU A 118 -4.07 -10.04 -13.43
CA LEU A 118 -3.59 -10.87 -12.30
C LEU A 118 -2.10 -11.20 -12.43
N ILE A 119 -1.63 -11.54 -13.63
CA ILE A 119 -0.21 -11.81 -13.90
C ILE A 119 0.63 -10.56 -13.61
N ARG A 120 0.21 -9.40 -14.12
CA ARG A 120 0.89 -8.12 -13.86
C ARG A 120 0.96 -7.84 -12.36
N ARG A 121 -0.16 -8.00 -11.64
CA ARG A 121 -0.24 -7.74 -10.21
C ARG A 121 0.75 -8.61 -9.44
N ILE A 122 0.77 -9.92 -9.71
CA ILE A 122 1.71 -10.87 -9.06
C ILE A 122 3.16 -10.46 -9.30
N ALA A 123 3.50 -10.00 -10.51
CA ALA A 123 4.86 -9.56 -10.84
C ALA A 123 5.29 -8.27 -10.14
N THR A 124 4.35 -7.45 -9.67
CA THR A 124 4.61 -6.12 -9.09
C THR A 124 4.26 -6.01 -7.60
N ASP A 125 3.67 -7.05 -7.00
CA ASP A 125 3.27 -7.06 -5.60
C ASP A 125 4.54 -7.01 -4.71
N PRO A 126 4.73 -5.97 -3.87
CA PRO A 126 5.91 -5.85 -3.02
C PRO A 126 5.88 -6.73 -1.76
N SER A 127 4.82 -7.54 -1.57
CA SER A 127 4.64 -8.45 -0.43
C SER A 127 5.22 -9.84 -0.65
#